data_AF-A0A523X1P4-F1
#
_entry.id   AF-A0A523X1P4-F1
#
_cell.length_a   1.000
_cell.length_b   1.000
_cell.length_c   1.000
_cell.angle_alpha   90.00
_cell.angle_beta   90.00
_cell.angle_gamma   90.00
#
_symmetry.space_group_name_H-M   'P 1'
#
loop_
_entity.id
_entity.type
_entity.pdbx_description
1 polymer ?
#
loop_
_entity_poly.entity_id
_entity_poly.type
_entity_poly.pdbx_seq_one_letter_code
_entity_poly.pdbx_strand_id
1 'polypeptide(L)' 'MQKTTLAVKVNYSILNRVKKFCRERGIKYGFFVEKALEERLEREELKEDLLDLKTLRGQEKEAVPLEEYLEKRLV' A
#
# COMPACT_ATOMS: atom_id res chain seq x y z
N MET A 1 -7.05 18.26 -7.48
CA MET A 1 -6.46 16.99 -7.97
C MET A 1 -6.82 16.81 -9.43
N GLN A 2 -5.84 16.52 -10.28
CA GLN A 2 -6.10 16.13 -11.68
C GLN A 2 -6.71 14.73 -11.69
N LYS A 3 -7.79 14.54 -12.44
CA LYS A 3 -8.40 13.22 -12.68
C LYS A 3 -7.95 12.72 -14.05
N THR A 4 -7.47 11.48 -14.10
CA THR A 4 -7.12 10.80 -15.35
C THR A 4 -8.00 9.57 -15.54
N THR A 5 -8.09 9.07 -16.77
CA THR A 5 -8.90 7.89 -17.08
C THR A 5 -8.04 6.64 -17.05
N LEU A 6 -8.38 5.68 -16.19
CA LEU A 6 -7.79 4.35 -16.15
C LEU A 6 -8.81 3.35 -16.73
N ALA A 7 -8.46 2.69 -17.84
CA ALA A 7 -9.31 1.68 -18.47
C ALA A 7 -8.78 0.27 -18.16
N VAL A 8 -9.58 -0.54 -17.45
CA VAL A 8 -9.22 -1.90 -17.07
C VAL A 8 -10.38 -2.84 -17.38
N LYS A 9 -10.08 -4.03 -17.89
CA LYS A 9 -11.08 -5.10 -18.06
C LYS A 9 -11.33 -5.76 -16.71
N VAL A 10 -12.59 -5.80 -16.29
CA VAL A 10 -13.01 -6.41 -15.02
C VAL A 10 -14.03 -7.51 -15.30
N ASN A 11 -14.06 -8.53 -14.45
CA ASN A 11 -15.05 -9.60 -14.57
C ASN A 11 -16.47 -9.03 -14.46
N TYR A 12 -17.35 -9.46 -15.38
CA TYR A 12 -18.74 -9.01 -15.46
C TYR A 12 -19.53 -9.21 -14.15
N SER A 13 -19.28 -10.32 -13.44
CA SER A 13 -19.94 -10.60 -12.15
C SER A 13 -19.57 -9.59 -11.07
N ILE A 14 -18.30 -9.17 -11.03
CA ILE A 14 -17.78 -8.17 -10.08
C ILE A 14 -18.41 -6.81 -10.39
N LEU A 15 -18.42 -6.42 -11.67
CA LEU A 15 -19.04 -5.17 -12.10
C LEU A 15 -20.52 -5.11 -11.68
N ASN A 16 -21.28 -6.19 -11.85
CA ASN A 16 -22.69 -6.23 -11.44
C ASN A 16 -22.88 -6.13 -9.93
N ARG A 17 -22.01 -6.78 -9.14
CA ARG A 17 -22.04 -6.67 -7.68
C ARG A 17 -21.73 -5.24 -7.20
N VAL A 18 -20.68 -4.62 -7.74
CA VAL A 18 -20.35 -3.22 -7.45
C VAL A 18 -21.48 -2.30 -7.88
N LYS A 19 -22.07 -2.56 -9.06
CA LYS A 19 -23.23 -1.81 -9.56
C LYS A 19 -24.40 -1.83 -8.58
N LYS A 20 -24.81 -3.03 -8.19
CA LYS A 20 -25.90 -3.24 -7.23
C LYS A 20 -25.59 -2.56 -5.90
N PHE A 21 -24.39 -2.77 -5.36
CA PHE A 21 -23.97 -2.23 -4.06
C PHE A 21 -24.01 -0.70 -4.01
N CYS A 22 -23.41 0.00 -5.00
CA CYS A 22 -23.41 1.46 -4.94
C CYS A 22 -24.81 2.03 -5.23
N ARG A 23 -25.63 1.38 -6.06
CA ARG A 23 -27.02 1.80 -6.28
C ARG A 23 -27.86 1.70 -5.00
N GLU A 24 -27.76 0.60 -4.26
CA GLU A 24 -28.50 0.39 -3.01
C GLU A 24 -28.12 1.39 -1.91
N ARG A 25 -26.88 1.88 -1.92
CA ARG A 25 -26.35 2.82 -0.91
C ARG A 25 -26.30 4.28 -1.36
N GLY A 26 -26.74 4.59 -2.58
CA GLY A 26 -26.68 5.95 -3.14
C GLY A 26 -25.25 6.47 -3.38
N ILE A 27 -24.28 5.58 -3.59
CA ILE A 27 -22.87 5.92 -3.76
C ILE A 27 -22.54 5.99 -5.26
N LYS A 28 -21.68 6.94 -5.68
CA LYS A 28 -21.17 6.99 -7.05
C LYS A 28 -20.12 5.90 -7.29
N TYR A 29 -20.26 5.17 -8.40
CA TYR A 29 -19.31 4.10 -8.78
C TYR A 29 -17.86 4.56 -8.83
N GLY A 30 -17.61 5.70 -9.48
CA GLY A 30 -16.25 6.24 -9.59
C GLY A 30 -15.63 6.53 -8.22
N PHE A 31 -16.41 7.11 -7.30
CA PHE A 31 -15.95 7.38 -5.93
C PHE A 31 -15.64 6.09 -5.16
N PHE A 32 -16.50 5.08 -5.28
CA PHE A 32 -16.29 3.80 -4.63
C PHE A 32 -15.02 3.10 -5.15
N VAL A 33 -14.80 3.10 -6.47
CA VAL A 33 -13.61 2.49 -7.07
C VAL A 33 -12.34 3.28 -6.71
N GLU A 34 -12.39 4.61 -6.74
CA GLU A 34 -11.28 5.48 -6.36
C GLU A 34 -10.84 5.21 -4.91
N LYS A 35 -11.81 5.16 -3.98
CA LYS A 35 -11.53 4.85 -2.57
C LYS A 35 -11.06 3.41 -2.35
N ALA A 36 -11.67 2.44 -3.02
CA ALA A 36 -11.23 1.05 -2.91
C ALA A 36 -9.81 0.83 -3.43
N LEU A 37 -9.39 1.57 -4.46
CA LEU A 37 -8.01 1.53 -4.96
C LEU A 37 -7.03 2.17 -3.97
N GLU A 38 -7.36 3.34 -3.43
CA GLU A 38 -6.57 4.03 -2.40
C GLU A 38 -6.35 3.12 -1.18
N GLU A 39 -7.43 2.59 -0.60
CA GLU A 39 -7.34 1.67 0.55
C GLU A 39 -6.55 0.39 0.24
N ARG A 40 -6.63 -0.09 -1.02
CA ARG A 40 -5.91 -1.31 -1.41
C ARG A 40 -4.41 -1.05 -1.54
N LEU A 41 -4.02 0.10 -2.07
CA LEU A 41 -2.62 0.53 -2.20
C LEU A 41 -1.99 0.71 -0.82
N GLU A 42 -2.62 1.48 0.06
CA GLU A 42 -2.14 1.70 1.43
C GLU A 42 -1.90 0.39 2.19
N ARG A 43 -2.77 -0.61 1.99
CA ARG A 43 -2.61 -1.92 2.62
C ARG A 43 -1.46 -2.74 2.08
N GLU A 44 -1.17 -2.67 0.78
CA GLU A 44 -0.01 -3.37 0.21
C GLU A 44 1.29 -2.67 0.61
N GLU A 45 1.33 -1.33 0.57
CA GLU A 45 2.48 -0.55 1.02
C GLU A 45 2.80 -0.84 2.49
N LEU A 46 1.80 -0.80 3.38
CA LEU A 46 1.99 -1.13 4.79
C LEU A 46 2.51 -2.57 4.99
N LYS A 47 2.08 -3.51 4.15
CA LYS A 47 2.53 -4.90 4.24
C LYS A 47 3.99 -5.03 3.83
N GLU A 48 4.41 -4.31 2.80
CA GLU A 48 5.81 -4.23 2.38
C GLU A 48 6.66 -3.59 3.48
N ASP A 49 6.24 -2.45 4.03
CA ASP A 49 6.94 -1.76 5.13
C ASP A 49 7.13 -2.66 6.36
N LEU A 50 6.09 -3.43 6.73
CA LEU A 50 6.17 -4.36 7.86
C LEU A 50 7.12 -5.53 7.58
N LEU A 51 7.20 -5.98 6.33
CA LEU A 51 8.13 -7.05 5.93
C LEU A 51 9.57 -6.55 6.01
N ASP A 52 9.83 -5.32 5.53
CA ASP A 52 11.13 -4.69 5.60
C ASP A 52 11.55 -4.44 7.04
N LEU A 53 10.66 -3.90 7.88
CA LEU A 53 10.92 -3.70 9.31
C LEU A 53 11.31 -5.01 10.01
N LYS A 54 10.60 -6.12 9.70
CA LYS A 54 10.93 -7.44 10.26
C LYS A 54 12.31 -7.90 9.82
N THR A 55 12.65 -7.68 8.55
CA THR A 55 13.93 -8.07 7.97
C THR A 55 15.08 -7.27 8.59
N LEU A 56 14.93 -5.95 8.66
CA LEU A 56 15.91 -5.04 9.28
C LEU A 56 16.10 -5.32 10.77
N ARG A 57 15.03 -5.63 11.51
CA ARG A 57 15.14 -6.04 12.92
C ARG A 57 16.01 -7.30 13.09
N GLY A 58 16.00 -8.20 12.11
CA GLY A 58 16.89 -9.37 12.10
C GLY A 58 18.38 -8.99 12.06
N GLN A 59 18.70 -7.86 11.42
CA GLN A 59 20.06 -7.36 11.25
C GLN A 59 20.58 -6.58 12.47
N GLU A 60 19.71 -6.21 13.42
CA GLU A 60 20.14 -5.50 14.66
C GLU A 60 21.20 -6.28 15.45
N LYS A 61 21.22 -7.61 15.36
CA LYS A 61 22.24 -8.45 16.00
C LYS A 61 23.65 -8.24 15.42
N GLU A 62 23.73 -7.78 14.18
CA GLU A 62 24.98 -7.50 13.48
C GLU A 62 25.36 -6.01 13.61
N ALA A 63 24.52 -5.20 14.25
CA ALA A 63 24.80 -3.79 14.46
C ALA A 63 25.93 -3.60 15.48
N VAL A 64 26.82 -2.67 15.17
CA VAL A 64 27.87 -2.19 16.09
C VAL A 64 27.42 -0.88 16.75
N PRO A 65 27.87 -0.59 17.98
CA PRO A 65 27.69 0.73 18.59
C PRO A 65 28.23 1.84 17.69
N LEU A 66 27.57 3.00 17.72
CA LEU A 66 27.91 4.13 16.85
C LEU A 66 29.34 4.61 17.10
N GLU A 67 29.77 4.61 18.35
CA GLU A 67 31.11 5.02 18.78
C GLU A 67 32.17 4.10 18.14
N GLU A 68 31.96 2.79 18.19
CA GLU A 68 32.87 1.79 17.60
C GLU A 68 32.94 1.92 16.07
N TYR A 69 31.81 2.25 15.43
CA TYR A 69 31.77 2.53 13.99
C TYR A 69 32.58 3.78 13.61
N LEU A 70 32.42 4.86 14.37
CA LEU A 70 33.09 6.15 14.09
C LEU A 70 34.60 6.05 14.27
N GLU A 71 35.08 5.35 15.30
CA GLU A 71 36.51 5.12 15.52
C GLU A 71 37.16 4.37 14.34
N LYS A 72 36.48 3.36 13.78
CA LYS A 72 36.98 2.61 12.60
C LYS A 72 37.00 3.42 11.31
N ARG A 73 36.30 4.56 11.25
CA ARG A 73 36.10 5.36 10.03
C ARG A 73 36.94 6.64 9.98
N LEU A 74 37.45 7.07 11.13
CA LEU A 74 38.32 8.25 11.28
C LEU A 74 39.82 7.92 11.07
N VAL A 75 40.15 6.65 10.82
CA VAL A 75 41.45 6.16 10.35
C VAL A 75 41.43 6.03 8.83
#